data_AF-A0A3B8I8T3-F1
#
_entry.id   AF-A0A3B8I8T3-F1
#
_cell.length_a   1.000
_cell.length_b   1.000
_cell.length_c   1.000
_cell.angle_alpha   90.00
_cell.angle_beta   90.00
_cell.angle_gamma   90.00
#
_symmetry.space_group_name_H-M   'P 1'
#
loop_
_entity.id
_entity.type
_entity.pdbx_description
1 polymer ?
#
loop_
_entity_poly.entity_id
_entity_poly.type
_entity_poly.pdbx_seq_one_letter_code
_entity_poly.pdbx_strand_id
1 'polypeptide(L)'
;ARQAHTTGVSPLRPMYYHHPEEDAAYDNPYQYYFGDDMIVAPLADSVVAENNLATREVWLPEGEWFEWFTGTTLNGGQHTRSYALHEVPVFVRAGSIIPMYPAVEHLQQEISTTLLTLVPGGNDQLSYYEDDGQTSAYREGAHAVTEIASEYTAETLTLRIAPSEGTYQGMLANRTFEIHLPNTLPPASVQLNGREVEWTYDAPSLETVITLPPTARAEALELKVMLTEVDAALLDGKKGQFARLSYAISKMKVEVARDSFWATMPNAVLKGEQVPVRIGYQPDQALP
;
A
#
# COMPACT_ATOMS: atom_id res chain seq x y z
N ALA A 1 14.53 10.74 -2.09
CA ALA A 1 15.23 12.06 -2.19
C ALA A 1 16.68 11.97 -1.69
N ARG A 2 16.93 11.49 -0.46
CA ARG A 2 18.29 11.34 0.09
C ARG A 2 19.25 10.56 -0.82
N GLN A 3 18.81 9.41 -1.33
CA GLN A 3 19.58 8.60 -2.29
C GLN A 3 19.96 9.39 -3.55
N ALA A 4 19.06 10.21 -4.09
CA ALA A 4 19.35 11.05 -5.25
C ALA A 4 20.44 12.08 -4.95
N HIS A 5 20.44 12.66 -3.74
CA HIS A 5 21.50 13.56 -3.29
C HIS A 5 22.87 12.86 -3.19
N THR A 6 22.92 11.64 -2.68
CA THR A 6 24.18 10.93 -2.43
C THR A 6 24.73 10.21 -3.67
N THR A 7 23.86 9.72 -4.55
CA THR A 7 24.24 8.86 -5.69
C THR A 7 24.03 9.53 -7.06
N GLY A 8 23.24 10.61 -7.11
CA GLY A 8 22.79 11.21 -8.37
C GLY A 8 21.65 10.46 -9.06
N VAL A 9 21.18 9.34 -8.51
CA VAL A 9 20.10 8.55 -9.11
C VAL A 9 18.74 9.18 -8.82
N SER A 10 18.00 9.54 -9.87
CA SER A 10 16.66 10.12 -9.78
C SER A 10 15.68 9.20 -9.03
N PRO A 11 14.69 9.74 -8.28
CA PRO A 11 13.58 8.94 -7.77
C PRO A 11 12.67 8.41 -8.88
N LEU A 12 12.55 9.13 -10.01
CA LEU A 12 11.84 8.64 -11.20
C LEU A 12 12.87 8.06 -12.17
N ARG A 13 12.80 6.76 -12.44
CA ARG A 13 13.81 6.03 -13.20
C ARG A 13 13.16 5.30 -14.36
N PRO A 14 13.69 5.41 -15.59
CA PRO A 14 13.21 4.60 -16.69
C PRO A 14 13.50 3.11 -16.43
N MET A 15 12.69 2.22 -17.00
CA MET A 15 12.78 0.77 -16.75
C MET A 15 14.18 0.20 -17.02
N TYR A 16 14.84 0.65 -18.09
CA TYR A 16 16.17 0.18 -18.50
C TYR A 16 17.31 0.56 -17.54
N TYR A 17 17.08 1.38 -16.50
CA TYR A 17 18.08 1.58 -15.45
C TYR A 17 18.31 0.32 -14.62
N HIS A 18 17.24 -0.45 -14.39
CA HIS A 18 17.30 -1.70 -13.63
C HIS A 18 17.45 -2.91 -14.54
N HIS A 19 16.92 -2.83 -15.77
CA HIS A 19 16.85 -3.96 -16.71
C HIS A 19 17.46 -3.58 -18.08
N PRO A 20 18.75 -3.24 -18.16
CA PRO A 20 19.37 -2.75 -19.40
C PRO A 20 19.54 -3.83 -20.49
N GLU A 21 19.48 -5.11 -20.11
CA GLU A 21 19.66 -6.25 -21.02
C GLU A 21 18.32 -6.82 -21.52
N GLU A 22 17.19 -6.26 -21.08
CA GLU A 22 15.86 -6.72 -21.43
C GLU A 22 15.19 -5.78 -22.41
N ASP A 23 14.91 -6.26 -23.63
CA ASP A 23 14.23 -5.48 -24.68
C ASP A 23 12.89 -4.89 -24.20
N ALA A 24 12.18 -5.63 -23.34
CA ALA A 24 10.90 -5.21 -22.77
C ALA A 24 10.99 -3.89 -21.98
N ALA A 25 12.15 -3.57 -21.38
CA ALA A 25 12.37 -2.31 -20.68
C ALA A 25 12.44 -1.10 -21.62
N TYR A 26 12.72 -1.33 -22.90
CA TYR A 26 12.72 -0.31 -23.96
C TYR A 26 11.38 -0.26 -24.72
N ASP A 27 10.71 -1.41 -24.88
CA ASP A 27 9.44 -1.54 -25.60
C ASP A 27 8.23 -1.00 -24.82
N ASN A 28 8.35 -0.82 -23.50
CA ASN A 28 7.31 -0.29 -22.63
C ASN A 28 7.68 1.12 -22.08
N PRO A 29 7.69 2.18 -22.91
CA PRO A 29 8.24 3.49 -22.54
C PRO A 29 7.36 4.31 -21.60
N TYR A 30 6.08 3.94 -21.42
CA TYR A 30 5.12 4.72 -20.66
C TYR A 30 4.88 4.20 -19.23
N GLN A 31 5.93 3.64 -18.65
CA GLN A 31 6.02 3.23 -17.26
C GLN A 31 7.41 3.54 -16.73
N TYR A 32 7.53 3.72 -15.42
CA TYR A 32 8.80 4.05 -14.78
C TYR A 32 8.83 3.52 -13.35
N TYR A 33 10.03 3.30 -12.85
CA TYR A 33 10.27 3.04 -11.44
C TYR A 33 10.16 4.34 -10.64
N PHE A 34 9.37 4.31 -9.56
CA PHE A 34 9.38 5.32 -8.51
C PHE A 34 10.09 4.75 -7.28
N GLY A 35 11.34 5.19 -7.06
CA GLY A 35 12.24 4.55 -6.12
C GLY A 35 12.67 3.17 -6.62
N ASP A 36 12.90 2.26 -5.68
CA ASP A 36 13.35 0.89 -5.96
C ASP A 36 12.18 -0.12 -6.03
N ASP A 37 11.03 0.22 -5.43
CA ASP A 37 9.97 -0.75 -5.13
C ASP A 37 8.67 -0.57 -5.90
N MET A 38 8.48 0.55 -6.59
CA MET A 38 7.23 0.84 -7.30
C MET A 38 7.45 1.02 -8.79
N ILE A 39 6.56 0.45 -9.61
CA ILE A 39 6.41 0.77 -11.02
C ILE A 39 5.08 1.52 -11.18
N VAL A 40 5.14 2.67 -11.84
CA VAL A 40 3.97 3.51 -12.12
C VAL A 40 3.75 3.57 -13.62
N ALA A 41 2.52 3.33 -14.08
CA ALA A 41 2.15 3.36 -15.50
C ALA A 41 0.96 4.32 -15.71
N PRO A 42 1.19 5.65 -15.77
CA PRO A 42 0.11 6.63 -15.85
C PRO A 42 -0.78 6.44 -17.09
N LEU A 43 -2.10 6.56 -16.92
CA LEU A 43 -3.04 6.49 -18.03
C LEU A 43 -2.98 7.76 -18.89
N ALA A 44 -2.74 7.58 -20.19
CA ALA A 44 -2.80 8.65 -21.17
C ALA A 44 -3.81 8.36 -22.30
N ASP A 45 -4.39 7.16 -22.29
CA ASP A 45 -5.27 6.66 -23.33
C ASP A 45 -6.74 7.05 -23.08
N SER A 46 -7.51 7.17 -24.17
CA SER A 46 -8.95 7.44 -24.06
C SER A 46 -9.68 6.22 -23.50
N VAL A 47 -10.75 6.47 -22.73
CA VAL A 47 -11.65 5.42 -22.28
C VAL A 47 -12.46 4.83 -23.44
N VAL A 48 -12.77 3.54 -23.33
CA VAL A 48 -13.76 2.86 -24.16
C VAL A 48 -15.15 3.30 -23.70
N ALA A 49 -16.00 3.77 -24.61
CA ALA A 49 -17.28 4.41 -24.26
C ALA A 49 -18.26 3.45 -23.56
N GLU A 50 -18.21 2.16 -23.89
CA GLU A 50 -19.13 1.13 -23.41
C GLU A 50 -18.94 0.79 -21.93
N ASN A 51 -17.70 0.87 -21.42
CA ASN A 51 -17.37 0.50 -20.04
C ASN A 51 -16.67 1.62 -19.25
N ASN A 52 -16.35 2.74 -19.91
CA ASN A 52 -15.64 3.89 -19.35
C ASN A 52 -14.28 3.54 -18.73
N LEU A 53 -13.59 2.54 -19.29
CA LEU A 53 -12.26 2.09 -18.87
C LEU A 53 -11.22 2.40 -19.95
N ALA A 54 -10.03 2.82 -19.53
CA ALA A 54 -8.84 2.87 -20.36
C ALA A 54 -8.05 1.58 -20.18
N THR A 55 -7.54 1.03 -21.27
CA THR A 55 -6.69 -0.18 -21.24
C THR A 55 -5.23 0.22 -21.34
N ARG A 56 -4.37 -0.44 -20.57
CA ARG A 56 -2.94 -0.20 -20.53
C ARG A 56 -2.18 -1.51 -20.60
N GLU A 57 -1.21 -1.57 -21.50
CA GLU A 57 -0.19 -2.60 -21.49
C GLU A 57 0.92 -2.18 -20.52
N VAL A 58 1.30 -3.10 -19.64
CA VAL A 58 2.35 -2.91 -18.64
C VAL A 58 3.23 -4.14 -18.64
N TRP A 59 4.53 -3.94 -18.64
CA TRP A 59 5.51 -4.99 -18.42
C TRP A 59 6.02 -4.94 -17.00
N LEU A 60 6.03 -6.08 -16.31
CA LEU A 60 6.58 -6.23 -14.98
C LEU A 60 7.83 -7.12 -15.06
N PRO A 61 8.97 -6.71 -14.48
CA PRO A 61 10.15 -7.56 -14.36
C PRO A 61 9.87 -8.83 -13.57
N GLU A 62 10.78 -9.80 -13.66
CA GLU A 62 10.72 -11.05 -12.89
C GLU A 62 10.48 -10.77 -11.39
N GLY A 63 9.61 -11.58 -10.78
CA GLY A 63 9.17 -11.45 -9.40
C GLY A 63 7.66 -11.34 -9.27
N GLU A 64 7.19 -11.10 -8.05
CA GLU A 64 5.78 -10.87 -7.73
C GLU A 64 5.55 -9.39 -7.44
N TRP A 65 4.40 -8.90 -7.91
CA TRP A 65 4.01 -7.50 -7.88
C TRP A 65 2.58 -7.36 -7.38
N PHE A 66 2.38 -6.49 -6.41
CA PHE A 66 1.09 -6.13 -5.87
C PHE A 66 0.57 -4.87 -6.54
N GLU A 67 -0.55 -4.96 -7.24
CA GLU A 67 -1.20 -3.79 -7.80
C GLU A 67 -1.98 -3.03 -6.72
N TRP A 68 -1.46 -1.86 -6.35
CA TRP A 68 -1.90 -1.06 -5.20
C TRP A 68 -3.40 -0.77 -5.17
N PHE A 69 -3.98 -0.48 -6.34
CA PHE A 69 -5.38 -0.09 -6.46
C PHE A 69 -6.34 -1.27 -6.25
N THR A 70 -6.15 -2.36 -6.99
CA THR A 70 -7.11 -3.48 -6.95
C THR A 70 -6.80 -4.52 -5.90
N GLY A 71 -5.57 -4.56 -5.38
CA GLY A 71 -5.07 -5.66 -4.55
C GLY A 71 -4.75 -6.94 -5.33
N THR A 72 -4.61 -6.86 -6.65
CA THR A 72 -4.24 -8.03 -7.48
C THR A 72 -2.74 -8.30 -7.38
N THR A 73 -2.36 -9.56 -7.21
CA THR A 73 -0.96 -10.03 -7.29
C THR A 73 -0.67 -10.51 -8.72
N LEU A 74 0.44 -10.03 -9.27
CA LEU A 74 0.89 -10.31 -10.63
C LEU A 74 2.30 -10.88 -10.61
N ASN A 75 2.54 -11.90 -11.41
CA ASN A 75 3.91 -12.33 -11.72
C ASN A 75 4.55 -11.41 -12.76
N GLY A 76 5.88 -11.45 -12.87
CA GLY A 76 6.61 -10.83 -13.98
C GLY A 76 6.09 -11.27 -15.35
N GLY A 77 6.15 -10.37 -16.32
CA GLY A 77 5.67 -10.57 -17.69
C GLY A 77 4.84 -9.39 -18.21
N GLN A 78 4.26 -9.58 -19.40
CA GLN A 78 3.38 -8.59 -20.03
C GLN A 78 1.95 -8.74 -19.52
N HIS A 79 1.33 -7.63 -19.13
CA HIS A 79 -0.04 -7.58 -18.63
C HIS A 79 -0.85 -6.55 -19.40
N THR A 80 -2.10 -6.89 -19.70
CA THR A 80 -3.10 -5.95 -20.20
C THR A 80 -4.09 -5.67 -19.08
N ARG A 81 -4.14 -4.43 -18.60
CA ARG A 81 -4.96 -4.02 -17.45
C ARG A 81 -5.93 -2.92 -17.84
N SER A 82 -7.08 -2.87 -17.19
CA SER A 82 -8.11 -1.86 -17.45
C SER A 82 -8.44 -1.07 -16.21
N TYR A 83 -8.51 0.25 -16.36
CA TYR A 83 -8.63 1.21 -15.26
C TYR A 83 -9.67 2.28 -15.57
N ALA A 84 -10.39 2.74 -14.55
CA ALA A 84 -11.17 3.96 -14.66
C ALA A 84 -10.23 5.18 -14.59
N LEU A 85 -10.66 6.34 -15.12
CA LEU A 85 -9.82 7.55 -15.21
C LEU A 85 -9.28 8.08 -13.87
N HIS A 86 -9.89 7.70 -12.74
CA HIS A 86 -9.46 8.10 -11.41
C HIS A 86 -8.53 7.09 -10.74
N GLU A 87 -8.27 5.95 -11.41
CA GLU A 87 -7.40 4.89 -10.93
C GLU A 87 -6.01 5.10 -11.56
N VAL A 88 -4.98 5.21 -10.73
CA VAL A 88 -3.60 5.32 -11.21
C VAL A 88 -2.93 3.94 -11.08
N PRO A 89 -2.44 3.35 -12.17
CA PRO A 89 -1.74 2.07 -12.13
C PRO A 89 -0.42 2.20 -11.38
N VAL A 90 -0.35 1.55 -10.22
CA VAL A 90 0.83 1.46 -9.38
C VAL A 90 1.02 0.01 -8.98
N PHE A 91 2.19 -0.53 -9.26
CA PHE A 91 2.60 -1.89 -8.95
C PHE A 91 3.74 -1.81 -7.96
N VAL A 92 3.62 -2.47 -6.83
CA VAL A 92 4.61 -2.46 -5.77
C VAL A 92 5.19 -3.86 -5.65
N ARG A 93 6.51 -3.98 -5.56
CA ARG A 93 7.19 -5.27 -5.39
C ARG A 93 6.63 -5.98 -4.16
N ALA A 94 6.35 -7.28 -4.28
CA ALA A 94 5.90 -8.10 -3.17
C ALA A 94 6.91 -8.06 -2.01
N GLY A 95 6.40 -7.95 -0.78
CA GLY A 95 7.20 -7.83 0.44
C GLY A 95 7.63 -6.41 0.83
N SER A 96 7.60 -5.44 -0.10
CA SER A 96 8.12 -4.09 0.14
C SER A 96 7.48 -3.40 1.35
N ILE A 97 8.30 -2.67 2.12
CA ILE A 97 7.85 -1.79 3.20
C ILE A 97 7.75 -0.36 2.65
N ILE A 98 6.54 0.16 2.53
CA ILE A 98 6.28 1.50 1.99
C ILE A 98 5.98 2.47 3.14
N PRO A 99 6.92 3.39 3.47
CA PRO A 99 6.66 4.41 4.48
C PRO A 99 5.81 5.55 3.89
N MET A 100 4.80 5.96 4.64
CA MET A 100 3.91 7.07 4.28
C MET A 100 3.64 7.94 5.50
N TYR A 101 3.07 9.11 5.25
CA TYR A 101 2.49 9.95 6.31
C TYR A 101 0.96 9.87 6.26
N PRO A 102 0.28 10.09 7.40
CA PRO A 102 -1.16 10.33 7.38
C PRO A 102 -1.48 11.54 6.49
N ALA A 103 -2.74 11.64 6.05
CA ALA A 103 -3.20 12.82 5.34
C ALA A 103 -2.96 14.07 6.21
N VAL A 104 -2.16 14.98 5.69
CA VAL A 104 -1.85 16.28 6.30
C VAL A 104 -2.20 17.39 5.33
N GLU A 105 -2.63 18.54 5.85
CA GLU A 105 -2.91 19.71 5.01
C GLU A 105 -1.62 20.32 4.43
N HIS A 106 -0.52 20.25 5.18
CA HIS A 106 0.80 20.70 4.74
C HIS A 106 1.95 20.03 5.52
N LEU A 107 3.13 19.94 4.90
CA LEU A 107 4.30 19.26 5.45
C LEU A 107 4.99 19.99 6.62
N GLN A 108 4.60 21.22 6.94
CA GLN A 108 5.11 21.96 8.11
C GLN A 108 4.43 21.56 9.42
N GLN A 109 3.40 20.71 9.35
CA GLN A 109 2.77 20.17 10.54
C GLN A 109 3.72 19.18 11.21
N GLU A 110 3.76 19.17 12.53
CA GLU A 110 4.46 18.12 13.26
C GLU A 110 3.75 16.77 13.00
N ILE A 111 4.41 15.88 12.27
CA ILE A 111 3.88 14.55 11.98
C ILE A 111 4.56 13.57 12.94
N SER A 112 3.82 13.13 13.95
CA SER A 112 4.31 12.17 14.96
C SER A 112 4.03 10.71 14.59
N THR A 113 3.22 10.47 13.57
CA THR A 113 2.85 9.14 13.08
C THR A 113 3.47 8.85 11.72
N THR A 114 4.16 7.71 11.60
CA THR A 114 4.61 7.14 10.33
C THR A 114 3.74 5.94 10.00
N LEU A 115 3.14 5.91 8.81
CA LEU A 115 2.44 4.73 8.31
C LEU A 115 3.46 3.82 7.64
N LEU A 116 3.37 2.51 7.87
CA LEU A 116 4.17 1.50 7.19
C LEU A 116 3.23 0.51 6.52
N THR A 117 3.14 0.56 5.19
CA THR A 117 2.40 -0.45 4.43
C THR A 117 3.33 -1.59 4.05
N LEU A 118 3.04 -2.79 4.55
CA LEU A 118 3.84 -3.99 4.29
C LEU A 118 3.14 -4.79 3.20
N VAL A 119 3.67 -4.72 1.98
CA VAL A 119 3.10 -5.42 0.83
C VAL A 119 3.22 -6.94 1.06
N PRO A 120 2.17 -7.73 0.81
CA PRO A 120 2.22 -9.17 1.01
C PRO A 120 3.21 -9.85 0.03
N GLY A 121 3.60 -11.09 0.35
CA GLY A 121 4.30 -11.97 -0.60
C GLY A 121 5.83 -11.93 -0.57
N GLY A 122 6.46 -11.30 0.43
CA GLY A 122 7.92 -11.32 0.52
C GLY A 122 8.48 -10.66 1.76
N ASN A 123 9.78 -10.78 1.97
CA ASN A 123 10.52 -10.10 3.03
C ASN A 123 11.14 -8.83 2.49
N ASP A 124 11.38 -7.85 3.36
CA ASP A 124 12.03 -6.62 2.95
C ASP A 124 12.80 -5.95 4.09
N GLN A 125 13.70 -5.04 3.71
CA GLN A 125 14.45 -4.18 4.62
C GLN A 125 14.45 -2.75 4.10
N LEU A 126 14.16 -1.81 4.99
CA LEU A 126 14.04 -0.39 4.71
C LEU A 126 14.92 0.41 5.68
N SER A 127 15.78 1.24 5.12
CA SER A 127 16.51 2.27 5.87
C SER A 127 15.71 3.58 5.83
N TYR A 128 14.92 3.83 6.88
CA TYR A 128 14.03 4.99 6.96
C TYR A 128 14.80 6.24 7.40
N TYR A 129 15.04 7.14 6.45
CA TYR A 129 15.81 8.37 6.63
C TYR A 129 14.93 9.57 6.98
N GLU A 130 15.38 10.37 7.95
CA GLU A 130 14.75 11.64 8.33
C GLU A 130 15.77 12.73 8.64
N ASP A 131 15.44 13.97 8.32
CA ASP A 131 16.17 15.18 8.74
C ASP A 131 15.17 16.31 9.06
N ASP A 132 15.66 17.54 9.26
CA ASP A 132 14.81 18.68 9.59
C ASP A 132 13.95 19.17 8.40
N GLY A 133 14.18 18.65 7.19
CA GLY A 133 13.46 19.00 5.96
C GLY A 133 13.60 20.45 5.50
N GLN A 134 14.41 21.27 6.17
CA GLN A 134 14.45 22.73 5.96
C GLN A 134 15.86 23.27 5.70
N THR A 135 16.86 22.77 6.41
CA THR A 135 18.22 23.30 6.35
C THR A 135 19.15 22.40 5.55
N SER A 136 20.41 22.82 5.40
CA SER A 136 21.47 21.99 4.81
C SER A 136 22.26 21.19 5.85
N ALA A 137 21.82 21.15 7.12
CA ALA A 137 22.54 20.48 8.21
C ALA A 137 22.71 18.97 7.97
N TYR A 138 21.84 18.36 7.13
CA TYR A 138 22.00 16.98 6.67
C TYR A 138 23.36 16.71 5.99
N ARG A 139 24.01 17.73 5.43
CA ARG A 139 25.35 17.64 4.81
C ARG A 139 26.45 17.43 5.85
N GLU A 140 26.21 17.89 7.08
CA GLU A 140 27.12 17.78 8.22
C GLU A 140 26.78 16.58 9.11
N GLY A 141 25.81 15.75 8.70
CA GLY A 141 25.39 14.56 9.42
C GLY A 141 24.18 14.74 10.34
N ALA A 142 23.51 15.91 10.33
CA ALA A 142 22.28 16.11 11.10
C ALA A 142 21.07 15.42 10.43
N HIS A 143 20.94 14.13 10.67
CA HIS A 143 19.83 13.28 10.24
C HIS A 143 19.70 12.10 11.20
N ALA A 144 18.60 11.38 11.09
CA ALA A 144 18.40 10.11 11.76
C ALA A 144 18.00 9.03 10.77
N VAL A 145 18.39 7.79 11.06
CA VAL A 145 18.02 6.60 10.28
C VAL A 145 17.39 5.58 11.23
N THR A 146 16.33 4.93 10.76
CA THR A 146 15.69 3.81 11.46
C THR A 146 15.68 2.61 10.52
N GLU A 147 16.37 1.53 10.89
CA GLU A 147 16.34 0.28 10.12
C GLU A 147 15.06 -0.50 10.46
N ILE A 148 14.35 -0.92 9.42
CA ILE A 148 13.06 -1.61 9.54
C ILE A 148 13.11 -2.87 8.67
N ALA A 149 12.70 -4.01 9.20
CA ALA A 149 12.71 -5.28 8.47
C ALA A 149 11.40 -6.05 8.66
N SER A 150 10.89 -6.64 7.59
CA SER A 150 9.71 -7.50 7.58
C SER A 150 10.08 -8.92 7.17
N GLU A 151 9.53 -9.90 7.88
CA GLU A 151 9.69 -11.33 7.60
C GLU A 151 8.32 -12.00 7.59
N TYR A 152 7.94 -12.55 6.45
CA TYR A 152 6.73 -13.36 6.26
C TYR A 152 7.07 -14.85 6.31
N THR A 153 6.17 -15.59 6.94
CA THR A 153 6.01 -17.04 6.77
C THR A 153 4.56 -17.31 6.37
N ALA A 154 4.20 -18.59 6.16
CA ALA A 154 2.81 -18.96 5.90
C ALA A 154 1.84 -18.58 7.04
N GLU A 155 2.33 -18.50 8.28
CA GLU A 155 1.49 -18.31 9.47
C GLU A 155 1.74 -16.97 10.18
N THR A 156 2.88 -16.33 9.92
CA THR A 156 3.33 -15.18 10.72
C THR A 156 3.91 -14.08 9.85
N LEU A 157 3.61 -12.84 10.21
CA LEU A 157 4.39 -11.67 9.83
C LEU A 157 5.14 -11.16 11.06
N THR A 158 6.45 -10.97 10.95
CA THR A 158 7.26 -10.28 11.96
C THR A 158 7.82 -9.00 11.38
N LEU A 159 7.56 -7.87 12.03
CA LEU A 159 8.12 -6.56 11.70
C LEU A 159 9.03 -6.11 12.83
N ARG A 160 10.27 -5.78 12.51
CA ARG A 160 11.26 -5.24 13.44
C ARG A 160 11.58 -3.81 13.08
N ILE A 161 11.46 -2.91 14.04
CA ILE A 161 11.84 -1.50 13.93
C ILE A 161 12.99 -1.30 14.93
N ALA A 162 14.19 -1.03 14.42
CA ALA A 162 15.37 -0.81 15.24
C ALA A 162 15.30 0.56 15.94
N PRO A 163 16.13 0.79 16.99
CA PRO A 163 16.36 2.13 17.51
C PRO A 163 16.85 3.06 16.40
N SER A 164 16.35 4.30 16.40
CA SER A 164 16.81 5.34 15.49
C SER A 164 18.22 5.80 15.85
N GLU A 165 19.10 5.83 14.85
CA GLU A 165 20.48 6.29 14.97
C GLU A 165 20.65 7.67 14.34
N GLY A 166 21.38 8.56 15.03
CA GLY A 166 21.56 9.95 14.60
C GLY A 166 20.55 10.91 15.22
N THR A 167 20.75 12.20 14.96
CA THR A 167 19.94 13.28 15.53
C THR A 167 19.89 14.47 14.60
N TYR A 168 18.78 15.21 14.62
CA TYR A 168 18.63 16.48 13.91
C TYR A 168 17.77 17.45 14.72
N GLN A 169 17.82 18.74 14.38
CA GLN A 169 17.06 19.77 15.07
C GLN A 169 15.55 19.56 14.87
N GLY A 170 14.78 19.57 15.97
CA GLY A 170 13.33 19.35 15.91
C GLY A 170 12.91 17.87 15.83
N MET A 171 13.85 16.93 15.98
CA MET A 171 13.54 15.50 16.06
C MET A 171 12.63 15.22 17.27
N LEU A 172 11.52 14.51 17.02
CA LEU A 172 10.59 14.11 18.08
C LEU A 172 11.21 13.06 18.99
N ALA A 173 10.95 13.15 20.29
CA ALA A 173 11.40 12.15 21.25
C ALA A 173 10.68 10.80 21.06
N ASN A 174 9.41 10.83 20.68
CA ASN A 174 8.57 9.65 20.46
C ASN A 174 8.03 9.62 19.03
N ARG A 175 7.83 8.42 18.50
CA ARG A 175 7.21 8.15 17.20
C ARG A 175 6.08 7.15 17.39
N THR A 176 4.97 7.39 16.71
CA THR A 176 3.89 6.41 16.54
C THR A 176 4.08 5.75 15.18
N PHE A 177 3.91 4.43 15.12
CA PHE A 177 3.85 3.71 13.85
C PHE A 177 2.44 3.13 13.67
N GLU A 178 1.87 3.29 12.49
CA GLU A 178 0.63 2.63 12.09
C GLU A 178 0.95 1.64 10.98
N ILE A 179 0.70 0.36 11.24
CA ILE A 179 1.07 -0.72 10.34
C ILE A 179 -0.14 -1.12 9.52
N HIS A 180 0.05 -1.12 8.21
CA HIS A 180 -0.95 -1.36 7.19
C HIS A 180 -0.63 -2.67 6.48
N LEU A 181 -1.52 -3.66 6.62
CA LEU A 181 -1.39 -4.98 5.99
C LEU A 181 -2.51 -5.14 4.96
N PRO A 182 -2.27 -4.76 3.69
CA PRO A 182 -3.27 -4.87 2.66
C PRO A 182 -3.41 -6.32 2.20
N ASN A 183 -4.60 -6.65 1.70
CA ASN A 183 -4.94 -7.96 1.16
C ASN A 183 -4.78 -9.11 2.16
N THR A 184 -5.15 -8.87 3.41
CA THR A 184 -5.20 -9.89 4.47
C THR A 184 -6.63 -10.09 4.96
N LEU A 185 -6.90 -11.24 5.59
CA LEU A 185 -8.06 -11.39 6.48
C LEU A 185 -7.73 -10.82 7.87
N PRO A 186 -8.74 -10.59 8.73
CA PRO A 186 -8.50 -10.23 10.12
C PRO A 186 -7.53 -11.23 10.79
N PRO A 187 -6.44 -10.79 11.43
CA PRO A 187 -5.43 -11.68 11.97
C PRO A 187 -5.96 -12.44 13.18
N ALA A 188 -5.39 -13.61 13.46
CA ALA A 188 -5.73 -14.40 14.65
C ALA A 188 -5.28 -13.72 15.95
N SER A 189 -4.13 -13.05 15.93
CA SER A 189 -3.63 -12.23 17.04
C SER A 189 -2.52 -11.29 16.57
N VAL A 190 -2.30 -10.23 17.34
CA VAL A 190 -1.23 -9.25 17.13
C VAL A 190 -0.52 -9.00 18.46
N GLN A 191 0.82 -9.08 18.46
CA GLN A 191 1.63 -8.87 19.65
C GLN A 191 2.75 -7.87 19.37
N LEU A 192 2.91 -6.88 20.24
CA LEU A 192 4.05 -5.96 20.27
C LEU A 192 4.95 -6.31 21.45
N ASN A 193 6.21 -6.65 21.17
CA ASN A 193 7.20 -7.06 22.17
C ASN A 193 6.66 -8.16 23.12
N GLY A 194 5.92 -9.12 22.55
CA GLY A 194 5.31 -10.24 23.27
C GLY A 194 4.03 -9.92 24.06
N ARG A 195 3.47 -8.72 23.94
CA ARG A 195 2.19 -8.33 24.57
C ARG A 195 1.12 -8.12 23.51
N GLU A 196 -0.09 -8.62 23.75
CA GLU A 196 -1.22 -8.39 22.85
C GLU A 196 -1.52 -6.90 22.69
N VAL A 197 -1.83 -6.51 21.46
CA VAL A 197 -2.26 -5.15 21.10
C VAL A 197 -3.51 -5.20 20.24
N GLU A 198 -4.31 -4.14 20.34
CA GLU A 198 -5.51 -3.99 19.53
C GLU A 198 -5.16 -3.69 18.06
N TRP A 199 -6.08 -4.05 17.19
CA TRP A 199 -6.01 -3.82 15.76
C TRP A 199 -7.42 -3.56 15.23
N THR A 200 -7.51 -2.95 14.05
CA THR A 200 -8.76 -2.73 13.32
C THR A 200 -8.67 -3.34 11.93
N TYR A 201 -9.82 -3.55 11.29
CA TYR A 201 -9.89 -4.13 9.96
C TYR A 201 -10.78 -3.29 9.04
N ASP A 202 -10.18 -2.71 8.01
CA ASP A 202 -10.87 -2.00 6.95
C ASP A 202 -11.30 -2.99 5.86
N ALA A 203 -12.50 -3.55 6.05
CA ALA A 203 -12.99 -4.61 5.20
C ALA A 203 -13.21 -4.20 3.72
N PRO A 204 -13.69 -2.98 3.39
CA PRO A 204 -13.69 -2.46 2.01
C PRO A 204 -12.33 -2.51 1.31
N SER A 205 -11.24 -2.27 2.03
CA SER A 205 -9.87 -2.29 1.50
C SER A 205 -9.16 -3.63 1.68
N LEU A 206 -9.78 -4.57 2.40
CA LEU A 206 -9.19 -5.84 2.85
C LEU A 206 -7.87 -5.62 3.58
N GLU A 207 -7.88 -4.72 4.56
CA GLU A 207 -6.67 -4.24 5.20
C GLU A 207 -6.75 -4.32 6.71
N THR A 208 -5.74 -4.94 7.33
CA THR A 208 -5.56 -4.86 8.79
C THR A 208 -4.73 -3.63 9.12
N VAL A 209 -5.20 -2.83 10.08
CA VAL A 209 -4.53 -1.62 10.56
C VAL A 209 -4.19 -1.76 12.03
N ILE A 210 -2.92 -1.58 12.38
CA ILE A 210 -2.40 -1.75 13.75
C ILE A 210 -1.69 -0.44 14.15
N THR A 211 -2.29 0.33 15.05
CA THR A 211 -1.67 1.54 15.58
C THR A 211 -0.85 1.19 16.83
N LEU A 212 0.47 1.33 16.76
CA LEU A 212 1.37 1.09 17.89
C LEU A 212 1.33 2.28 18.88
N PRO A 213 1.59 2.07 20.17
CA PRO A 213 1.70 3.16 21.12
C PRO A 213 2.88 4.09 20.77
N PRO A 214 2.80 5.40 21.11
CA PRO A 214 3.94 6.30 20.98
C PRO A 214 5.15 5.74 21.72
N THR A 215 6.23 5.50 20.99
CA THR A 215 7.42 4.82 21.51
C THR A 215 8.63 5.74 21.37
N ALA A 216 9.52 5.74 22.36
CA ALA A 216 10.77 6.47 22.29
C ALA A 216 11.61 5.97 21.10
N ARG A 217 12.19 6.89 20.33
CA ARG A 217 12.96 6.52 19.14
C ARG A 217 14.18 5.63 19.41
N ALA A 218 14.67 5.60 20.65
CA ALA A 218 15.78 4.77 21.07
C ALA A 218 15.37 3.32 21.43
N GLU A 219 14.07 3.01 21.43
CA GLU A 219 13.57 1.67 21.76
C GLU A 219 13.34 0.86 20.48
N ALA A 220 13.71 -0.43 20.54
CA ALA A 220 13.41 -1.38 19.48
C ALA A 220 11.97 -1.90 19.64
N LEU A 221 11.30 -2.11 18.51
CA LEU A 221 9.98 -2.72 18.46
C LEU A 221 10.03 -4.01 17.62
N GLU A 222 9.42 -5.07 18.14
CA GLU A 222 9.09 -6.28 17.39
C GLU A 222 7.58 -6.48 17.41
N LEU A 223 6.94 -6.33 16.25
CA LEU A 223 5.55 -6.65 16.05
C LEU A 223 5.45 -8.04 15.41
N LYS A 224 4.68 -8.92 16.03
CA LYS A 224 4.36 -10.25 15.50
C LYS A 224 2.87 -10.36 15.26
N VAL A 225 2.49 -10.67 14.03
CA VAL A 225 1.10 -10.86 13.59
C VAL A 225 0.93 -12.33 13.23
N MET A 226 -0.04 -12.99 13.85
CA MET A 226 -0.48 -14.33 13.43
C MET A 226 -1.49 -14.16 12.31
N LEU A 227 -1.11 -14.54 11.10
CA LEU A 227 -1.93 -14.40 9.90
C LEU A 227 -3.03 -15.46 9.90
N THR A 228 -4.21 -15.08 9.40
CA THR A 228 -5.29 -16.03 9.15
C THR A 228 -5.05 -16.69 7.81
N GLU A 229 -4.98 -18.03 7.82
CA GLU A 229 -4.80 -18.82 6.59
C GLU A 229 -5.98 -18.58 5.65
N VAL A 230 -5.66 -18.21 4.41
CA VAL A 230 -6.65 -17.98 3.36
C VAL A 230 -6.01 -18.33 2.03
N ASP A 231 -6.79 -18.93 1.13
CA ASP A 231 -6.39 -19.03 -0.27
C ASP A 231 -6.25 -17.60 -0.82
N ALA A 232 -5.02 -17.19 -1.16
CA ALA A 232 -4.72 -15.86 -1.67
C ALA A 232 -5.60 -15.49 -2.88
N ALA A 233 -6.01 -16.48 -3.68
CA ALA A 233 -6.90 -16.28 -4.82
C ALA A 233 -8.30 -15.76 -4.43
N LEU A 234 -8.72 -15.94 -3.18
CA LEU A 234 -10.01 -15.42 -2.68
C LEU A 234 -9.99 -13.91 -2.45
N LEU A 235 -8.83 -13.34 -2.09
CA LEU A 235 -8.66 -11.90 -1.83
C LEU A 235 -8.20 -11.14 -3.09
N ASP A 236 -7.53 -11.84 -3.99
CA ASP A 236 -6.96 -11.27 -5.22
C ASP A 236 -7.96 -10.42 -6.01
N GLY A 237 -7.60 -9.15 -6.21
CA GLY A 237 -8.41 -8.17 -6.95
C GLY A 237 -9.73 -7.75 -6.30
N LYS A 238 -10.09 -8.30 -5.12
CA LYS A 238 -11.39 -8.03 -4.46
C LYS A 238 -11.51 -6.59 -3.98
N LYS A 239 -10.43 -5.99 -3.47
CA LYS A 239 -10.39 -4.57 -3.11
C LYS A 239 -10.85 -3.70 -4.29
N GLY A 240 -10.32 -3.95 -5.49
CA GLY A 240 -10.74 -3.25 -6.71
C GLY A 240 -12.19 -3.50 -7.10
N GLN A 241 -12.66 -4.75 -6.99
CA GLN A 241 -14.07 -5.11 -7.24
C GLN A 241 -15.01 -4.38 -6.27
N PHE A 242 -14.68 -4.32 -4.99
CA PHE A 242 -15.46 -3.62 -3.96
C PHE A 242 -15.49 -2.12 -4.21
N ALA A 243 -14.35 -1.50 -4.49
CA ALA A 243 -14.26 -0.08 -4.79
C ALA A 243 -15.11 0.30 -6.02
N ARG A 244 -14.99 -0.45 -7.11
CA ARG A 244 -15.75 -0.22 -8.35
C ARG A 244 -17.26 -0.45 -8.16
N LEU A 245 -17.64 -1.48 -7.40
CA LEU A 245 -19.05 -1.73 -7.07
C LEU A 245 -19.63 -0.58 -6.24
N SER A 246 -18.94 -0.16 -5.19
CA SER A 246 -19.34 0.98 -4.34
C SER A 246 -19.49 2.26 -5.16
N TYR A 247 -18.53 2.54 -6.06
CA TYR A 247 -18.61 3.66 -6.99
C TYR A 247 -19.83 3.58 -7.90
N ALA A 248 -20.07 2.44 -8.55
CA ALA A 248 -21.22 2.25 -9.43
C ALA A 248 -22.56 2.43 -8.68
N ILE A 249 -22.67 1.88 -7.47
CA ILE A 249 -23.84 2.04 -6.61
C ILE A 249 -24.06 3.50 -6.23
N SER A 250 -22.99 4.24 -5.91
CA SER A 250 -23.10 5.67 -5.61
C SER A 250 -23.68 6.46 -6.79
N LYS A 251 -23.28 6.14 -8.03
CA LYS A 251 -23.81 6.78 -9.25
C LYS A 251 -25.26 6.38 -9.52
N MET A 252 -25.60 5.11 -9.35
CA MET A 252 -26.99 4.65 -9.48
C MET A 252 -27.90 5.32 -8.45
N LYS A 253 -27.48 5.45 -7.19
CA LYS A 253 -28.25 6.15 -6.14
C LYS A 253 -28.54 7.60 -6.54
N VAL A 254 -27.56 8.31 -7.10
CA VAL A 254 -27.75 9.68 -7.61
C VAL A 254 -28.75 9.72 -8.75
N GLU A 255 -28.69 8.80 -9.70
CA GLU A 255 -29.62 8.77 -10.84
C GLU A 255 -31.05 8.39 -10.42
N VAL A 256 -31.18 7.35 -9.59
CA VAL A 256 -32.47 6.91 -9.04
C VAL A 256 -33.14 8.02 -8.22
N ALA A 257 -32.35 8.79 -7.46
CA ALA A 257 -32.86 9.91 -6.67
C ALA A 257 -33.37 11.08 -7.55
N ARG A 258 -32.91 11.21 -8.81
CA ARG A 258 -33.45 12.19 -9.76
C ARG A 258 -34.88 11.83 -10.20
N ASP A 259 -35.15 10.54 -10.37
CA ASP A 259 -36.48 10.06 -10.77
C ASP A 259 -37.44 9.99 -9.58
N SER A 260 -36.98 9.49 -8.43
CA SER A 260 -37.78 9.42 -7.21
C SER A 260 -36.90 9.41 -5.95
N PHE A 261 -37.10 10.41 -5.10
CA PHE A 261 -36.39 10.53 -3.82
C PHE A 261 -36.59 9.31 -2.89
N TRP A 262 -37.70 8.59 -3.03
CA TRP A 262 -38.03 7.42 -2.19
C TRP A 262 -37.62 6.08 -2.82
N ALA A 263 -37.11 6.09 -4.05
CA ALA A 263 -36.71 4.87 -4.71
C ALA A 263 -35.47 4.26 -4.04
N THR A 264 -35.52 2.96 -3.82
CA THR A 264 -34.45 2.19 -3.18
C THR A 264 -33.78 1.28 -4.21
N MET A 265 -32.51 0.97 -3.97
CA MET A 265 -31.78 0.02 -4.81
C MET A 265 -32.35 -1.40 -4.64
N PRO A 266 -32.33 -2.24 -5.68
CA PRO A 266 -32.72 -3.64 -5.56
C PRO A 266 -31.93 -4.35 -4.45
N ASN A 267 -32.60 -5.22 -3.69
CA ASN A 267 -31.98 -5.94 -2.55
C ASN A 267 -30.71 -6.71 -2.93
N ALA A 268 -30.61 -7.25 -4.15
CA ALA A 268 -29.41 -7.93 -4.62
C ALA A 268 -28.18 -6.99 -4.66
N VAL A 269 -28.38 -5.74 -5.08
CA VAL A 269 -27.32 -4.72 -5.16
C VAL A 269 -26.88 -4.31 -3.74
N LEU A 270 -27.85 -4.09 -2.85
CA LEU A 270 -27.56 -3.79 -1.43
C LEU A 270 -26.81 -4.92 -0.74
N LYS A 271 -27.17 -6.19 -1.02
CA LYS A 271 -26.44 -7.34 -0.49
C LYS A 271 -25.00 -7.40 -1.01
N GLY A 272 -24.78 -7.06 -2.28
CA GLY A 272 -23.44 -6.96 -2.86
C GLY A 272 -22.58 -5.87 -2.20
N GLU A 273 -23.17 -4.69 -1.95
CA GLU A 273 -22.51 -3.57 -1.25
C GLU A 273 -22.04 -3.95 0.16
N GLN A 274 -22.75 -4.87 0.81
CA GLN A 274 -22.47 -5.34 2.17
C GLN A 274 -21.44 -6.47 2.25
N VAL A 275 -20.98 -7.03 1.14
CA VAL A 275 -20.01 -8.15 1.15
C VAL A 275 -18.74 -7.81 1.95
N PRO A 276 -18.08 -6.66 1.74
CA PRO A 276 -16.87 -6.32 2.49
C PRO A 276 -17.15 -6.29 3.99
N VAL A 277 -18.25 -5.66 4.40
CA VAL A 277 -18.65 -5.58 5.81
C VAL A 277 -18.80 -6.97 6.45
N ARG A 278 -19.33 -7.97 5.71
CA ARG A 278 -19.45 -9.34 6.21
C ARG A 278 -18.09 -10.01 6.44
N ILE A 279 -17.09 -9.71 5.62
CA ILE A 279 -15.72 -10.22 5.79
C ILE A 279 -15.15 -9.75 7.14
N GLY A 280 -15.44 -8.51 7.54
CA GLY A 280 -15.01 -8.00 8.85
C GLY A 280 -15.68 -8.69 10.05
N TYR A 281 -16.88 -9.25 9.90
CA TYR A 281 -17.60 -9.92 10.99
C TYR A 281 -17.41 -11.44 11.03
N GLN A 282 -17.42 -12.08 9.86
CA GLN A 282 -17.38 -13.54 9.70
C GLN A 282 -16.55 -13.90 8.46
N PRO A 283 -15.21 -13.74 8.51
CA PRO A 283 -14.34 -13.94 7.35
C PRO A 283 -14.51 -15.33 6.72
N ASP A 284 -14.65 -16.39 7.53
CA ASP A 284 -14.81 -17.78 7.09
C ASP A 284 -16.12 -18.07 6.31
N GLN A 285 -17.10 -17.16 6.36
CA GLN A 285 -18.40 -17.32 5.70
C GLN A 285 -18.67 -16.25 4.63
N ALA A 286 -17.79 -15.26 4.50
CA ALA A 286 -18.05 -14.07 3.71
C ALA A 286 -17.52 -14.16 2.27
N LEU A 287 -16.58 -15.06 2.01
CA LEU A 287 -16.05 -15.35 0.68
C LEU A 287 -16.62 -16.70 0.19
N PRO A 288 -17.06 -16.81 -1.08
CA PRO A 288 -17.71 -18.00 -1.64
C PRO A 288 -16.77 -19.18 -1.86
#